data_AF-L0EWJ4-F1
#
_entry.id   AF-L0EWJ4-F1
#
_cell.length_a   1.000
_cell.length_b   1.000
_cell.length_c   1.000
_cell.angle_alpha   90.00
_cell.angle_beta   90.00
_cell.angle_gamma   90.00
#
_symmetry.space_group_name_H-M   'P 1'
#
loop_
_entity.id
_entity.type
_entity.pdbx_description
1 polymer ?
#
loop_
_entity_poly.entity_id
_entity_poly.type
_entity_poly.pdbx_seq_one_letter_code
_entity_poly.pdbx_strand_id
1 'polypeptide(L)'
;MMAIFGLKLAIDQGEPFFLELKILQEIMPNDPAIPKLNDFAQDGIPTSLNILMRFPEVAEKMFSAIEVSETDQGIWKNMIFKLEKMIRVRLVGNVEGNTPDAIIARIEYKIRHGDLKGAAEEWDKLPEKAISTSIQLKKQLSARIYAEKLLKEELSRILQHNTIQG
;
A
#
# COMPACT_ATOMS: atom_id res chain seq x y z
N MET A 1 24.83 10.03 -9.31
CA MET A 1 23.56 10.80 -9.21
C MET A 1 22.54 10.42 -10.28
N MET A 2 22.89 10.31 -11.57
CA MET A 2 21.92 10.05 -12.65
C MET A 2 21.07 8.78 -12.47
N ALA A 3 21.66 7.67 -12.00
CA ALA A 3 20.93 6.42 -11.76
C ALA A 3 19.86 6.52 -10.66
N ILE A 4 20.12 7.28 -9.59
CA ILE A 4 19.14 7.50 -8.50
C ILE A 4 17.98 8.37 -8.99
N PHE A 5 18.27 9.41 -9.78
CA PHE A 5 17.22 10.25 -10.38
C PHE A 5 16.38 9.47 -11.42
N GLY A 6 17.01 8.64 -12.24
CA GLY A 6 16.29 7.74 -13.16
C GLY A 6 15.41 6.74 -12.42
N LEU A 7 15.96 6.08 -11.38
CA LEU A 7 15.22 5.14 -10.54
C LEU A 7 13.98 5.81 -9.92
N LYS A 8 14.16 7.02 -9.39
CA LYS A 8 13.06 7.83 -8.87
C LYS A 8 12.00 8.09 -9.92
N LEU A 9 12.39 8.63 -11.08
CA LEU A 9 11.45 9.02 -12.13
C LEU A 9 10.61 7.82 -12.59
N ALA A 10 11.26 6.67 -12.81
CA ALA A 10 10.59 5.45 -13.21
C ALA A 10 9.60 4.97 -12.13
N ILE A 11 10.01 4.96 -10.85
CA ILE A 11 9.11 4.64 -9.72
C ILE A 11 7.93 5.60 -9.64
N ASP A 12 8.16 6.91 -9.80
CA ASP A 12 7.11 7.93 -9.71
C ASP A 12 6.05 7.72 -10.79
N GLN A 13 6.48 7.34 -12.01
CA GLN A 13 5.62 7.04 -13.15
C GLN A 13 5.03 5.63 -13.13
N GLY A 14 5.59 4.73 -12.31
CA GLY A 14 5.24 3.31 -12.28
C GLY A 14 5.79 2.52 -13.45
N GLU A 15 6.87 3.01 -14.06
CA GLU A 15 7.59 2.39 -15.17
C GLU A 15 8.63 1.37 -14.67
N PRO A 16 9.04 0.42 -15.52
CA PRO A 16 10.19 -0.44 -15.27
C PRO A 16 11.47 0.36 -14.95
N PHE A 17 12.29 -0.16 -14.04
CA PHE A 17 13.51 0.51 -13.56
C PHE A 17 14.70 -0.44 -13.36
N PHE A 18 14.67 -1.60 -14.02
CA PHE A 18 15.71 -2.63 -13.94
C PHE A 18 17.12 -2.10 -14.25
N LEU A 19 17.26 -1.23 -15.25
CA LEU A 19 18.56 -0.69 -15.64
C LEU A 19 19.15 0.19 -14.53
N GLU A 20 18.33 1.05 -13.97
CA GLU A 20 18.70 1.97 -12.90
C GLU A 20 19.02 1.22 -11.61
N LEU A 21 18.24 0.18 -11.28
CA LEU A 21 18.50 -0.68 -10.14
C LEU A 21 19.82 -1.44 -10.28
N LYS A 22 20.13 -1.95 -11.49
CA LYS A 22 21.40 -2.63 -11.77
C LYS A 22 22.59 -1.69 -11.57
N ILE A 23 22.51 -0.46 -12.09
CA ILE A 23 23.57 0.54 -11.90
C ILE A 23 23.71 0.89 -10.42
N LEU A 24 22.59 1.03 -9.70
CA LEU A 24 22.63 1.28 -8.25
C LEU A 24 23.30 0.13 -7.50
N GLN A 25 23.05 -1.12 -7.89
CA GLN A 25 23.68 -2.29 -7.29
C GLN A 25 25.20 -2.35 -7.51
N GLU A 26 25.70 -1.89 -8.66
CA GLU A 26 27.14 -1.80 -8.91
C GLU A 26 27.82 -0.76 -8.00
N ILE A 27 27.11 0.33 -7.66
CA ILE A 27 27.63 1.42 -6.82
C ILE A 27 27.46 1.12 -5.33
N MET A 28 26.35 0.48 -4.95
CA MET A 28 25.94 0.25 -3.56
C MET A 28 25.52 -1.20 -3.32
N PRO A 29 26.39 -2.19 -3.52
CA PRO A 29 26.02 -3.61 -3.55
C PRO A 29 25.40 -4.14 -2.25
N ASN A 30 25.63 -3.46 -1.12
CA ASN A 30 25.13 -3.85 0.20
C ASN A 30 23.90 -3.05 0.65
N ASP A 31 23.30 -2.24 -0.23
CA ASP A 31 22.12 -1.45 0.13
C ASP A 31 20.89 -2.37 0.32
N PRO A 32 20.25 -2.37 1.50
CA PRO A 32 19.06 -3.18 1.77
C PRO A 32 17.84 -2.81 0.90
N ALA A 33 17.90 -1.71 0.15
CA ALA A 33 16.89 -1.31 -0.83
C ALA A 33 16.86 -2.21 -2.06
N ILE A 34 18.03 -2.63 -2.53
CA ILE A 34 18.18 -3.38 -3.79
C ILE A 34 17.32 -4.65 -3.81
N PRO A 35 17.43 -5.57 -2.82
CA PRO A 35 16.63 -6.80 -2.85
C PRO A 35 15.13 -6.54 -2.74
N LYS A 36 14.69 -5.46 -2.09
CA LYS A 36 13.27 -5.11 -1.94
C LYS A 36 12.66 -4.58 -3.23
N LEU A 37 13.45 -3.88 -4.03
CA LEU A 37 13.03 -3.29 -5.30
C LEU A 37 13.15 -4.26 -6.48
N ASN A 38 14.01 -5.27 -6.36
CA ASN A 38 14.29 -6.23 -7.44
C ASN A 38 13.04 -6.93 -7.98
N ASP A 39 12.11 -7.31 -7.09
CA ASP A 39 10.85 -7.97 -7.45
C ASP A 39 9.92 -7.11 -8.32
N PHE A 40 10.14 -5.79 -8.35
CA PHE A 40 9.34 -4.82 -9.10
C PHE A 40 10.11 -4.18 -10.24
N ALA A 41 11.40 -4.47 -10.40
CA ALA A 41 12.26 -3.73 -11.31
C ALA A 41 11.90 -3.94 -12.78
N GLN A 42 11.34 -5.11 -13.13
CA GLN A 42 10.93 -5.45 -14.49
C GLN A 42 9.59 -4.83 -14.88
N ASP A 43 8.64 -4.76 -13.93
CA ASP A 43 7.25 -4.34 -14.21
C ASP A 43 6.92 -2.93 -13.71
N GLY A 44 7.78 -2.34 -12.88
CA GLY A 44 7.53 -1.11 -12.16
C GLY A 44 6.76 -1.32 -10.85
N ILE A 45 6.79 -0.30 -9.99
CA ILE A 45 5.93 -0.23 -8.79
C ILE A 45 4.66 0.53 -9.16
N PRO A 46 3.46 -0.05 -9.00
CA PRO A 46 2.22 0.67 -9.28
C PRO A 46 2.13 2.00 -8.51
N THR A 47 1.65 3.04 -9.18
CA THR A 47 1.39 4.34 -8.56
C THR A 47 0.30 4.22 -7.50
N SER A 48 0.24 5.19 -6.58
CA SER A 48 -0.82 5.25 -5.56
C SER A 48 -2.22 5.29 -6.18
N LEU A 49 -2.37 5.93 -7.33
CA LEU A 49 -3.63 5.93 -8.10
C LEU A 49 -3.93 4.54 -8.68
N ASN A 50 -2.94 3.84 -9.24
CA ASN A 50 -3.13 2.47 -9.74
C ASN A 50 -3.51 1.51 -8.61
N ILE A 51 -2.89 1.66 -7.43
CA ILE A 51 -3.25 0.89 -6.22
C ILE A 51 -4.69 1.20 -5.82
N LEU A 52 -5.08 2.48 -5.76
CA LEU A 52 -6.45 2.90 -5.44
C LEU A 52 -7.48 2.33 -6.41
N MET A 53 -7.21 2.36 -7.71
CA MET A 53 -8.12 1.83 -8.74
C MET A 53 -8.28 0.31 -8.67
N ARG A 54 -7.24 -0.43 -8.26
CA ARG A 54 -7.27 -1.89 -8.09
C ARG A 54 -7.88 -2.33 -6.76
N PHE A 55 -7.91 -1.45 -5.77
CA PHE A 55 -8.36 -1.78 -4.41
C PHE A 55 -9.79 -2.34 -4.34
N PRO A 56 -10.82 -1.77 -5.03
CA PRO A 56 -12.19 -2.27 -4.94
C PRO A 56 -12.33 -3.75 -5.33
N GLU A 57 -11.67 -4.19 -6.41
CA GLU A 57 -11.71 -5.60 -6.84
C GLU A 57 -11.08 -6.52 -5.78
N VAL A 58 -9.98 -6.09 -5.16
CA VAL A 58 -9.33 -6.88 -4.10
C VAL A 58 -10.18 -6.88 -2.83
N ALA A 59 -10.84 -5.78 -2.50
CA ALA A 59 -11.76 -5.68 -1.38
C ALA A 59 -12.96 -6.66 -1.54
N GLU A 60 -13.55 -6.76 -2.73
CA GLU A 60 -14.60 -7.75 -3.02
C GLU A 60 -14.13 -9.19 -2.78
N LYS A 61 -12.89 -9.50 -3.20
CA LYS A 61 -12.29 -10.82 -2.95
C LYS A 61 -12.02 -11.06 -1.46
N MET A 62 -11.57 -10.04 -0.71
CA MET A 62 -11.43 -10.13 0.74
C MET A 62 -12.77 -10.46 1.41
N PHE A 63 -13.85 -9.75 1.04
CA PHE A 63 -15.19 -10.01 1.57
C PHE A 63 -15.64 -11.44 1.29
N SER A 64 -15.49 -11.88 0.03
CA SER A 64 -15.84 -13.23 -0.38
C SER A 64 -15.07 -14.31 0.41
N ALA A 65 -13.79 -14.08 0.68
CA ALA A 65 -12.94 -15.01 1.43
C ALA A 65 -13.32 -15.08 2.93
N ILE A 66 -13.86 -14.00 3.49
CA ILE A 66 -14.37 -13.97 4.87
C ILE A 66 -15.73 -14.68 4.93
N GLU A 67 -16.67 -14.32 4.04
CA GLU A 67 -18.04 -14.87 4.00
C GLU A 67 -18.09 -16.39 3.82
N VAL A 68 -17.29 -16.95 2.91
CA VAL A 68 -17.26 -18.41 2.63
C VAL A 68 -16.89 -19.23 3.88
N SER A 69 -16.30 -18.60 4.90
CA SER A 69 -15.94 -19.27 6.14
C SER A 69 -16.87 -19.09 7.32
N GLU A 70 -17.79 -18.13 7.22
CA GLU A 70 -18.81 -17.86 8.22
C GLU A 70 -20.16 -18.35 7.68
N THR A 71 -20.31 -19.67 7.57
CA THR A 71 -21.63 -20.31 7.34
C THR A 71 -22.48 -20.25 8.61
N ASP A 72 -22.59 -19.07 9.22
CA ASP A 72 -23.61 -18.67 10.18
C ASP A 72 -23.60 -17.14 10.32
N GLN A 73 -24.42 -16.49 9.49
CA GLN A 73 -25.11 -15.20 9.67
C GLN A 73 -25.03 -14.31 8.42
N GLY A 74 -26.14 -14.30 7.67
CA GLY A 74 -26.34 -13.38 6.57
C GLY A 74 -26.53 -11.94 7.08
N ILE A 75 -25.49 -11.11 6.98
CA ILE A 75 -25.60 -9.64 7.13
C ILE A 75 -24.61 -8.92 6.21
N TRP A 76 -24.44 -9.31 4.94
CA TRP A 76 -23.34 -8.75 4.14
C TRP A 76 -23.69 -8.30 2.71
N LYS A 77 -24.97 -8.09 2.41
CA LYS A 77 -25.38 -7.83 1.02
C LYS A 77 -25.38 -6.35 0.57
N ASN A 78 -25.33 -5.37 1.48
CA ASN A 78 -25.67 -3.99 1.11
C ASN A 78 -24.76 -2.91 1.73
N MET A 79 -23.48 -2.82 1.33
CA MET A 79 -22.75 -1.57 1.58
C MET A 79 -21.87 -1.15 0.40
N ILE A 80 -22.55 -0.67 -0.64
CA ILE A 80 -21.94 0.14 -1.69
C ILE A 80 -21.56 1.48 -1.04
N PHE A 81 -20.26 1.76 -1.00
CA PHE A 81 -19.60 3.04 -0.73
C PHE A 81 -20.52 4.27 -0.71
N LYS A 82 -21.03 4.62 0.48
CA LYS A 82 -21.63 5.93 0.76
C LYS A 82 -21.25 6.39 2.17
N LEU A 83 -20.23 7.23 2.25
CA LEU A 83 -19.75 7.91 3.47
C LEU A 83 -20.68 9.05 3.94
N GLU A 84 -21.99 8.94 3.80
CA GLU A 84 -22.91 9.99 4.28
C GLU A 84 -24.12 9.40 4.99
N LYS A 85 -23.92 8.76 6.13
CA LYS A 85 -24.81 8.96 7.28
C LYS A 85 -24.29 8.29 8.54
N MET A 86 -23.89 9.15 9.46
CA MET A 86 -23.78 8.86 10.87
C MET A 86 -25.18 8.51 11.42
N ILE A 87 -25.48 7.23 11.67
CA ILE A 87 -26.51 6.79 12.62
C ILE A 87 -25.98 5.56 13.37
N ARG A 88 -25.92 5.68 14.69
CA ARG A 88 -25.55 4.63 15.64
C ARG A 88 -26.63 3.55 15.66
N VAL A 89 -26.22 2.29 15.66
CA VAL A 89 -27.05 1.19 16.19
C VAL A 89 -26.23 0.48 17.26
N ARG A 90 -26.69 0.53 18.50
CA ARG A 90 -26.21 -0.35 19.57
C ARG A 90 -26.70 -1.76 19.26
N LEU A 91 -25.79 -2.68 18.95
CA LEU A 91 -26.03 -4.11 19.08
C LEU A 91 -25.16 -4.62 20.24
N VAL A 92 -25.84 -4.96 21.33
CA VAL A 92 -25.27 -5.67 22.46
C VAL A 92 -25.15 -7.14 22.08
N GLY A 93 -23.91 -7.61 21.92
CA GLY A 93 -23.58 -8.99 21.58
C GLY A 93 -22.19 -9.10 20.94
N ASN A 94 -21.13 -8.93 21.74
CA ASN A 94 -19.74 -9.28 21.39
C ASN A 94 -19.19 -8.86 20.01
N VAL A 95 -19.42 -7.61 19.57
CA VAL A 95 -18.66 -7.07 18.43
C VAL A 95 -18.03 -5.74 18.84
N GLU A 96 -16.79 -5.80 19.30
CA GLU A 96 -15.92 -4.63 19.37
C GLU A 96 -15.69 -4.09 17.95
N GLY A 97 -15.64 -2.76 17.80
CA GLY A 97 -15.37 -2.09 16.54
C GLY A 97 -13.98 -2.42 15.99
N ASN A 98 -13.90 -3.49 15.20
CA ASN A 98 -12.78 -3.97 14.39
C ASN A 98 -13.32 -4.90 13.28
N THR A 99 -14.53 -4.63 12.79
CA THR A 99 -15.15 -5.48 11.78
C THR A 99 -14.36 -5.38 10.46
N PRO A 100 -14.22 -6.47 9.69
CA PRO A 100 -13.40 -6.46 8.48
C PRO A 100 -13.79 -5.40 7.45
N ASP A 101 -15.07 -5.09 7.32
CA ASP A 101 -15.62 -4.02 6.47
C ASP A 101 -15.11 -2.64 6.89
N ALA A 102 -15.10 -2.35 8.19
CA ALA A 102 -14.62 -1.08 8.71
C ALA A 102 -13.11 -0.92 8.49
N ILE A 103 -12.34 -2.01 8.58
CA ILE A 103 -10.90 -2.01 8.28
C ILE A 103 -10.67 -1.78 6.78
N ILE A 104 -11.35 -2.52 5.91
CA ILE A 104 -11.26 -2.37 4.44
C ILE A 104 -11.59 -0.93 4.01
N ALA A 105 -12.66 -0.34 4.55
CA ALA A 105 -13.03 1.04 4.26
C ALA A 105 -11.96 2.05 4.70
N ARG A 106 -11.32 1.84 5.86
CA ARG A 106 -10.21 2.70 6.32
C ARG A 106 -8.97 2.56 5.45
N ILE A 107 -8.66 1.37 4.96
CA ILE A 107 -7.56 1.16 4.01
C ILE A 107 -7.81 2.01 2.75
N GLU A 108 -8.98 1.90 2.13
CA GLU A 108 -9.29 2.68 0.93
C GLU A 108 -9.23 4.18 1.18
N TYR A 109 -9.85 4.64 2.27
CA TYR A 109 -9.82 6.03 2.67
C TYR A 109 -8.38 6.52 2.78
N LYS A 110 -7.51 5.77 3.45
CA LYS A 110 -6.10 6.15 3.64
C LYS A 110 -5.31 6.16 2.35
N ILE A 111 -5.50 5.17 1.45
CA ILE A 111 -4.87 5.18 0.11
C ILE A 111 -5.30 6.43 -0.67
N ARG A 112 -6.60 6.72 -0.68
CA ARG A 112 -7.19 7.88 -1.38
C ARG A 112 -6.64 9.22 -0.88
N HIS A 113 -6.31 9.31 0.41
CA HIS A 113 -5.77 10.52 1.03
C HIS A 113 -4.24 10.52 1.14
N GLY A 114 -3.55 9.58 0.48
CA GLY A 114 -2.08 9.50 0.45
C GLY A 114 -1.44 8.99 1.74
N ASP A 115 -2.21 8.53 2.72
CA ASP A 115 -1.72 7.88 3.94
C ASP A 115 -1.42 6.40 3.67
N LEU A 116 -0.45 6.13 2.79
CA LEU A 116 -0.12 4.76 2.38
C LEU A 116 0.39 3.92 3.55
N LYS A 117 1.19 4.52 4.44
CA LYS A 117 1.70 3.85 5.63
C LYS A 117 0.56 3.47 6.57
N GLY A 118 -0.35 4.40 6.87
CA GLY A 118 -1.51 4.08 7.69
C GLY A 118 -2.41 3.05 7.02
N ALA A 119 -2.52 3.04 5.69
CA ALA A 119 -3.28 2.02 4.97
C ALA A 119 -2.68 0.62 5.18
N ALA A 120 -1.34 0.50 5.14
CA ALA A 120 -0.66 -0.76 5.43
C ALA A 120 -0.88 -1.22 6.88
N GLU A 121 -0.85 -0.29 7.84
CA GLU A 121 -1.11 -0.59 9.26
C GLU A 121 -2.56 -1.07 9.51
N GLU A 122 -3.56 -0.54 8.79
CA GLU A 122 -4.92 -1.09 8.83
C GLU A 122 -4.99 -2.47 8.17
N TRP A 123 -4.25 -2.68 7.08
CA TRP A 123 -4.17 -3.97 6.38
C TRP A 123 -3.66 -5.11 7.26
N ASP A 124 -2.76 -4.81 8.21
CA ASP A 124 -2.23 -5.78 9.18
C ASP A 124 -3.27 -6.25 10.20
N LYS A 125 -4.40 -5.54 10.34
CA LYS A 125 -5.48 -5.87 11.27
C LYS A 125 -6.55 -6.77 10.63
N LEU A 126 -6.48 -7.01 9.32
CA LEU A 126 -7.44 -7.86 8.64
C LEU A 126 -7.32 -9.34 9.09
N PRO A 127 -8.41 -10.11 9.03
CA PRO A 127 -8.34 -11.56 9.21
C PRO A 127 -7.37 -12.20 8.21
N GLU A 128 -6.71 -13.28 8.61
CA GLU A 128 -5.68 -13.96 7.81
C GLU A 128 -6.14 -14.30 6.39
N LYS A 129 -7.41 -14.71 6.22
CA LYS A 129 -7.99 -15.01 4.90
C LYS A 129 -8.03 -13.80 3.98
N ALA A 130 -8.47 -12.65 4.50
CA ALA A 130 -8.47 -11.41 3.75
C ALA A 130 -7.04 -10.93 3.44
N ILE A 131 -6.10 -11.12 4.36
CA ILE A 131 -4.67 -10.88 4.10
C ILE A 131 -4.21 -11.75 2.94
N SER A 132 -4.43 -13.07 3.00
CA SER A 132 -4.01 -14.03 1.98
C SER A 132 -4.49 -13.67 0.58
N THR A 133 -5.77 -13.31 0.44
CA THR A 133 -6.37 -12.90 -0.83
C THR A 133 -5.82 -11.58 -1.38
N SER A 134 -5.20 -10.76 -0.53
CA SER A 134 -4.75 -9.41 -0.87
C SER A 134 -3.23 -9.21 -0.82
N ILE A 135 -2.47 -10.29 -0.60
CA ILE A 135 -1.00 -10.27 -0.46
C ILE A 135 -0.34 -9.47 -1.57
N GLN A 136 -0.75 -9.69 -2.83
CA GLN A 136 -0.10 -9.05 -3.96
C GLN A 136 -0.27 -7.53 -3.96
N LEU A 137 -1.49 -7.04 -3.70
CA LEU A 137 -1.76 -5.60 -3.64
C LEU A 137 -1.08 -4.96 -2.41
N LYS A 138 -1.04 -5.67 -1.28
CA LYS A 138 -0.30 -5.24 -0.08
C LYS A 138 1.21 -5.17 -0.32
N LYS A 139 1.77 -6.09 -1.10
CA LYS A 139 3.18 -6.09 -1.52
C LYS A 139 3.48 -4.85 -2.37
N GLN A 140 2.62 -4.53 -3.33
CA GLN A 140 2.72 -3.34 -4.17
C GLN A 140 2.65 -2.04 -3.33
N LEU A 141 1.72 -1.97 -2.38
CA LEU A 141 1.62 -0.84 -1.44
C LEU A 141 2.90 -0.69 -0.61
N SER A 142 3.44 -1.78 -0.07
CA SER A 142 4.68 -1.79 0.71
C SER A 142 5.88 -1.30 -0.12
N ALA A 143 5.97 -1.74 -1.38
CA ALA A 143 7.01 -1.29 -2.29
C ALA A 143 6.90 0.21 -2.58
N ARG A 144 5.68 0.72 -2.78
CA ARG A 144 5.42 2.15 -2.97
C ARG A 144 5.84 2.98 -1.76
N ILE A 145 5.44 2.56 -0.56
CA ILE A 145 5.85 3.21 0.71
C ILE A 145 7.38 3.26 0.82
N TYR A 146 8.03 2.14 0.50
CA TYR A 146 9.48 2.05 0.58
C TYR A 146 10.18 3.01 -0.41
N ALA A 147 9.67 3.07 -1.63
CA ALA A 147 10.21 3.97 -2.65
C ALA A 147 9.99 5.45 -2.30
N GLU A 148 8.83 5.83 -1.75
CA GLU A 148 8.57 7.18 -1.25
C GLU A 148 9.47 7.55 -0.06
N LYS A 149 9.79 6.58 0.80
CA LYS A 149 10.75 6.78 1.90
C LYS A 149 12.15 7.08 1.36
N LEU A 150 12.66 6.28 0.43
CA LEU A 150 13.98 6.49 -0.18
C LEU A 150 14.07 7.88 -0.81
N LEU A 151 13.02 8.29 -1.51
CA LEU A 151 12.95 9.61 -2.10
C LEU A 151 13.06 10.72 -1.04
N LYS A 152 12.31 10.61 0.05
CA LYS A 152 12.33 11.60 1.12
C LYS A 152 13.71 11.70 1.78
N GLU A 153 14.38 10.57 1.99
CA GLU A 153 15.73 10.50 2.57
C GLU A 153 16.76 11.18 1.66
N GLU A 154 16.73 10.92 0.35
CA GLU A 154 17.65 11.55 -0.60
C GLU A 154 17.39 13.05 -0.79
N LEU A 155 16.14 13.49 -0.82
CA LEU A 155 15.81 14.92 -0.81
C LEU A 155 16.34 15.60 0.45
N SER A 156 16.18 14.96 1.61
CA SER A 156 16.69 15.48 2.88
C SER A 156 18.22 15.57 2.87
N ARG A 157 18.92 14.60 2.29
CA ARG A 157 20.37 14.59 2.13
C ARG A 157 20.86 15.76 1.26
N ILE A 158 20.18 16.03 0.13
CA ILE A 158 20.50 17.16 -0.77
C ILE A 158 20.33 18.49 -0.04
N LEU A 159 19.22 18.66 0.69
CA LEU A 159 18.95 19.89 1.45
C LEU A 159 19.98 20.12 2.56
N GLN A 160 20.41 19.06 3.26
CA GLN A 160 21.45 19.15 4.28
C GLN A 160 22.82 19.50 3.68
N HIS A 161 23.18 18.93 2.54
CA HIS A 161 24.44 19.28 1.85
C HIS A 161 24.47 20.74 1.40
N ASN A 162 23.32 21.30 0.96
CA ASN A 162 23.22 22.69 0.53
C ASN A 162 23.23 23.69 1.72
N THR A 163 22.86 23.26 2.92
CA THR A 163 22.84 24.11 4.12
C THR A 163 24.23 24.20 4.79
N ILE A 164 25.13 23.26 4.51
CA ILE A 164 26.51 23.25 5.05
C ILE A 164 27.48 24.02 4.13
N GLN A 165 27.06 24.39 2.91
CA GLN A 165 27.87 25.13 1.94
C GLN A 165 27.41 26.60 1.73
N GLY A 166 26.53 27.13 2.58
CA GLY A 166 26.12 28.55 2.59
C GLY A 166 26.46 29.21 3.92
#